data_AF-A0A7G7KHW8-F1
#
_entry.id   AF-A0A7G7KHW8-F1
#
_cell.length_a   1.000
_cell.length_b   1.000
_cell.length_c   1.000
_cell.angle_alpha   90.00
_cell.angle_beta   90.00
_cell.angle_gamma   90.00
#
_symmetry.space_group_name_H-M   'P 1'
#
loop_
_entity.id
_entity.type
_entity.pdbx_description
1 polymer ?
#
loop_
_entity_poly.entity_id
_entity_poly.type
_entity_poly.pdbx_seq_one_letter_code
_entity_poly.pdbx_strand_id
1 'polypeptide(L)'
;MKRQEVDLNQPFSGARVLVAIAIGCAIGALIAYFMKVLIDNTPVQVDITRLRLFYLMIVLCGGLGGFAIETTRQLQQEATDPLYRHGRKSRNRRR
;
A
#
# COMPACT_ATOMS: atom_id res chain seq x y z
N MET A 1 7.37 13.93 -22.43
CA MET A 1 6.86 12.77 -21.66
C MET A 1 8.06 11.98 -21.15
N LYS A 2 8.44 12.16 -19.86
CA LYS A 2 9.69 11.60 -19.31
C LYS A 2 9.52 10.08 -19.16
N ARG A 3 10.13 9.30 -20.06
CA ARG A 3 10.10 7.84 -20.03
C ARG A 3 10.95 7.42 -18.83
N GLN A 4 10.33 7.06 -17.72
CA GLN A 4 11.04 6.39 -16.63
C GLN A 4 11.57 5.07 -17.21
N GLU A 5 12.86 5.05 -17.53
CA GLU A 5 13.63 3.81 -17.57
C GLU A 5 13.49 3.19 -16.18
N VAL A 6 12.69 2.13 -16.12
CA VAL A 6 12.60 1.31 -14.92
C VAL A 6 13.91 0.55 -14.88
N ASP A 7 14.82 1.03 -14.05
CA ASP A 7 16.11 0.42 -13.81
C ASP A 7 15.86 -0.97 -13.22
N LEU A 8 16.09 -2.00 -14.04
CA LEU A 8 15.80 -3.41 -13.75
C LEU A 8 16.68 -3.98 -12.63
N ASN A 9 17.61 -3.19 -12.09
CA ASN A 9 18.56 -3.57 -11.06
C ASN A 9 18.47 -2.67 -9.82
N GLN A 10 17.29 -2.14 -9.52
CA GLN A 10 17.11 -1.29 -8.36
C GLN A 10 16.98 -2.15 -7.09
N PRO A 11 17.91 -2.03 -6.12
CA PRO A 11 17.87 -2.83 -4.90
C PRO A 11 16.66 -2.48 -4.03
N PHE A 12 16.30 -3.41 -3.14
CA PHE A 12 15.23 -3.20 -2.16
C PHE A 12 15.38 -1.85 -1.44
N SER A 13 14.30 -1.07 -1.45
CA SER A 13 14.26 0.28 -0.91
C SER A 13 13.33 0.36 0.29
N GLY A 14 13.91 0.33 1.50
CA GLY A 14 13.17 0.51 2.75
C GLY A 14 12.47 1.87 2.85
N ALA A 15 13.05 2.92 2.26
CA ALA A 15 12.41 4.25 2.23
C ALA A 15 11.08 4.23 1.45
N ARG A 16 11.02 3.51 0.32
CA ARG A 16 9.76 3.34 -0.43
C ARG A 16 8.72 2.56 0.36
N VAL A 17 9.16 1.56 1.12
CA VAL A 17 8.28 0.79 2.03
C VAL A 17 7.72 1.69 3.13
N LEU A 18 8.55 2.56 3.74
CA LEU A 18 8.07 3.53 4.74
C LEU A 18 7.06 4.51 4.16
N VAL A 19 7.29 5.00 2.94
CA VAL A 19 6.32 5.86 2.24
C VAL A 19 5.02 5.10 1.97
N ALA A 20 5.10 3.84 1.55
CA ALA A 20 3.91 3.01 1.32
C ALA A 20 3.12 2.75 2.61
N ILE A 21 3.81 2.51 3.74
CA ILE A 21 3.18 2.41 5.07
C ILE A 21 2.49 3.73 5.41
N ALA A 22 3.16 4.87 5.23
CA ALA A 22 2.58 6.17 5.55
C ALA A 22 1.30 6.45 4.74
N ILE A 23 1.32 6.12 3.44
CA ILE A 23 0.14 6.21 2.57
C ILE A 23 -0.96 5.26 3.04
N GLY A 24 -0.61 4.02 3.37
CA GLY A 24 -1.55 3.02 3.90
C GLY A 24 -2.22 3.49 5.20
N CYS A 25 -1.44 4.03 6.14
CA CYS A 25 -1.95 4.62 7.38
C CYS A 25 -2.87 5.82 7.10
N ALA A 26 -2.52 6.70 6.15
CA ALA A 26 -3.36 7.84 5.78
C ALA A 26 -4.72 7.38 5.23
N ILE A 27 -4.75 6.37 4.36
CA ILE A 27 -5.98 5.76 3.86
C ILE A 27 -6.77 5.11 5.02
N GLY A 28 -6.09 4.37 5.89
CA GLY A 28 -6.71 3.78 7.08
C GLY A 28 -7.33 4.85 8.00
N ALA A 29 -6.68 6.00 8.16
CA ALA A 29 -7.20 7.12 8.95
C ALA A 29 -8.45 7.74 8.31
N LEU A 30 -8.50 7.88 6.98
CA LEU A 30 -9.71 8.32 6.27
C LEU A 30 -10.88 7.37 6.49
N ILE A 31 -10.63 6.06 6.42
CA ILE A 31 -11.65 5.03 6.68
C ILE A 31 -12.09 5.08 8.15
N ALA A 32 -11.16 5.18 9.09
CA ALA A 32 -11.48 5.29 10.51
C ALA A 32 -12.31 6.55 10.82
N TYR A 33 -12.00 7.68 10.19
CA TYR A 33 -12.80 8.90 10.29
C TYR A 33 -14.22 8.69 9.74
N PHE A 34 -14.35 8.06 8.58
CA PHE A 34 -15.66 7.73 8.02
C PHE A 34 -16.48 6.83 8.97
N MET A 35 -15.86 5.80 9.55
CA MET A 35 -16.50 4.95 10.55
C MET A 35 -16.89 5.74 11.80
N LYS A 36 -16.06 6.69 12.25
CA LYS A 36 -16.41 7.59 13.35
C LYS A 36 -17.68 8.38 13.06
N VAL A 37 -17.78 8.98 11.88
CA VAL A 37 -18.98 9.73 11.49
C VAL A 37 -20.21 8.83 11.53
N LEU A 38 -20.14 7.59 11.03
CA LEU A 38 -21.28 6.67 11.09
C LEU A 38 -21.67 6.31 12.54
N ILE A 39 -20.69 6.01 13.38
CA ILE A 39 -20.93 5.60 14.78
C ILE A 39 -21.48 6.76 15.60
N ASP A 40 -20.93 7.97 15.45
CA ASP A 40 -21.40 9.17 16.14
C ASP A 40 -22.85 9.53 15.77
N ASN A 41 -23.32 9.12 14.57
CA ASN A 41 -24.70 9.32 14.12
C ASN A 41 -25.62 8.12 14.40
N THR A 42 -25.12 7.06 15.01
CA THR A 42 -25.89 5.86 15.34
C THR A 42 -26.14 5.83 16.85
N PRO A 43 -27.37 5.56 17.34
CA PRO A 43 -27.67 5.50 18.77
C PRO A 43 -27.15 4.19 19.40
N VAL A 44 -25.83 3.99 19.38
CA VAL A 44 -25.16 2.82 19.94
C VAL A 44 -24.26 3.24 21.10
N GLN A 45 -24.45 2.64 22.26
CA GLN A 45 -23.60 2.87 23.42
C GLN A 45 -22.43 1.88 23.35
N VAL A 46 -21.25 2.38 22.97
CA VAL A 46 -20.03 1.59 22.87
C VAL A 46 -18.99 2.16 23.82
N ASP A 47 -18.25 1.28 24.51
CA ASP A 47 -17.12 1.69 25.34
C ASP A 47 -16.07 2.46 24.52
N ILE A 48 -15.64 3.60 25.06
CA ILE A 48 -14.74 4.53 24.37
C ILE A 48 -13.35 3.92 24.13
N THR A 49 -12.88 3.04 25.02
CA THR A 49 -11.57 2.40 24.89
C THR A 49 -11.59 1.39 23.76
N ARG A 50 -12.64 0.56 23.69
CA ARG A 50 -12.83 -0.39 22.57
C ARG A 50 -12.94 0.34 21.24
N LEU A 51 -13.64 1.47 21.21
CA LEU A 51 -13.80 2.26 19.99
C LEU A 51 -12.47 2.87 19.52
N ARG A 52 -11.64 3.36 20.45
CA ARG A 52 -10.28 3.84 20.14
C ARG A 52 -9.37 2.74 19.60
N LEU A 53 -9.40 1.56 20.23
CA LEU A 53 -8.62 0.40 19.76
C LEU A 53 -9.08 -0.05 18.37
N PHE A 54 -10.38 -0.01 18.10
CA PHE A 54 -10.94 -0.31 16.79
C PHE A 54 -10.42 0.65 15.71
N TYR A 55 -10.45 1.96 15.95
CA TYR A 55 -9.90 2.93 14.97
C TYR A 55 -8.39 2.78 14.80
N LEU A 56 -7.65 2.55 15.88
CA LEU A 56 -6.22 2.31 15.82
C LEU A 56 -5.90 1.06 14.99
N MET A 57 -6.67 -0.01 15.18
CA MET A 57 -6.55 -1.25 14.40
C MET A 57 -6.74 -0.98 12.89
N ILE A 58 -7.77 -0.21 12.49
CA ILE A 58 -8.01 0.14 11.08
C ILE A 58 -6.79 0.85 10.48
N VAL A 59 -6.24 1.84 11.19
CA VAL A 59 -5.09 2.62 10.72
C VAL A 59 -3.87 1.71 10.54
N LEU A 60 -3.58 0.85 11.54
CA LEU A 60 -2.47 -0.09 11.47
C LEU A 60 -2.64 -1.10 10.33
N CYS A 61 -3.85 -1.63 10.11
CA CYS A 61 -4.14 -2.52 8.99
C CYS A 61 -3.89 -1.83 7.65
N GLY A 62 -4.26 -0.55 7.50
CA GLY A 62 -3.93 0.25 6.32
C GLY A 62 -2.42 0.32 6.08
N GLY A 63 -1.65 0.63 7.12
CA GLY A 63 -0.19 0.66 7.06
C GLY A 63 0.44 -0.68 6.67
N LEU A 64 -0.01 -1.78 7.29
CA LEU A 64 0.41 -3.14 6.96
C LEU A 64 0.05 -3.53 5.52
N GLY A 65 -1.11 -3.09 5.03
CA GLY A 65 -1.50 -3.27 3.63
C GLY A 65 -0.55 -2.55 2.67
N GLY A 66 -0.20 -1.29 2.97
CA GLY A 66 0.80 -0.54 2.19
C GLY A 66 2.18 -1.20 2.19
N PHE A 67 2.62 -1.69 3.35
CA PHE A 67 3.84 -2.49 3.50
C PHE A 67 3.81 -3.75 2.61
N ALA A 68 2.76 -4.55 2.71
CA ALA A 68 2.64 -5.81 1.99
C ALA A 68 2.63 -5.59 0.47
N ILE A 69 1.94 -4.56 0.00
CA ILE A 69 1.88 -4.21 -1.42
C ILE A 69 3.26 -3.80 -1.93
N GLU A 70 3.96 -2.88 -1.25
CA GLU A 70 5.24 -2.35 -1.74
C GLU A 70 6.36 -3.39 -1.63
N THR A 71 6.40 -4.17 -0.55
CA THR A 71 7.37 -5.27 -0.43
C THR A 71 7.16 -6.32 -1.51
N THR A 72 5.90 -6.73 -1.74
CA THR A 72 5.57 -7.68 -2.81
C THR A 72 5.93 -7.10 -4.18
N ARG A 73 5.66 -5.81 -4.42
CA ARG A 73 6.03 -5.11 -5.66
C ARG A 73 7.54 -5.12 -5.89
N GLN A 74 8.34 -4.88 -4.86
CA GLN A 74 9.80 -4.91 -4.96
C GLN A 74 10.33 -6.33 -5.16
N LEU A 75 9.79 -7.32 -4.43
CA LEU A 75 10.14 -8.74 -4.61
C LEU A 75 9.80 -9.24 -6.02
N GLN A 76 8.66 -8.82 -6.58
CA GLN A 76 8.28 -9.11 -7.96
C GLN A 76 9.20 -8.44 -8.98
N GLN A 77 9.81 -7.30 -8.65
CA GLN A 77 10.79 -6.62 -9.51
C GLN A 77 12.16 -7.30 -9.49
N GLU A 78 12.56 -7.85 -8.34
CA GLU A 78 13.82 -8.56 -8.15
C GLU A 78 13.79 -10.01 -8.67
N ALA A 79 12.59 -10.57 -8.88
CA ALA A 79 12.43 -11.94 -9.38
C ALA A 79 13.03 -12.13 -10.78
N THR A 80 14.09 -12.96 -10.86
CA THR A 80 14.82 -13.29 -12.10
C THR A 80 14.13 -14.34 -12.98
N ASP A 81 13.04 -14.95 -12.50
CA ASP A 81 12.36 -16.02 -13.21
C ASP A 81 11.70 -15.50 -14.52
N PRO A 82 12.01 -16.07 -15.69
CA PRO A 82 11.41 -15.67 -16.97
C PRO A 82 9.88 -15.79 -16.99
N LEU A 83 9.25 -16.62 -16.14
CA LEU A 83 7.79 -16.74 -16.02
C LEU A 83 7.15 -15.52 -15.31
N TYR A 84 7.87 -14.91 -14.36
CA TYR A 84 7.43 -13.74 -13.58
C TYR A 84 7.84 -12.40 -14.18
N ARG A 85 8.76 -12.43 -15.15
CA ARG A 85 9.15 -11.28 -15.94
C ARG A 85 7.91 -10.77 -16.66
N HIS A 86 7.26 -9.75 -16.09
CA HIS A 86 6.14 -9.07 -16.74
C HIS A 86 6.64 -8.62 -18.11
N GLY A 87 6.19 -9.34 -19.14
CA GLY A 87 6.68 -9.20 -20.50
C GLY A 87 6.38 -7.81 -21.01
N ARG A 88 7.30 -6.87 -20.79
CA ARG A 88 7.38 -5.66 -21.60
C ARG A 88 7.93 -6.09 -22.94
N LYS A 89 7.04 -6.73 -23.72
CA LYS A 89 7.23 -7.16 -25.09
C LYS A 89 7.88 -5.99 -25.80
N SER A 90 9.11 -6.20 -26.25
CA SER A 90 9.91 -5.27 -27.03
C SER A 90 9.04 -4.70 -28.16
N ARG A 91 8.46 -3.52 -27.92
CA ARG A 91 7.77 -2.72 -28.92
C ARG A 91 8.80 -1.77 -29.52
N ASN A 92 9.81 -2.34 -30.18
CA ASN A 92 10.57 -1.66 -31.22
C ASN A 92 11.42 -2.67 -31.99
N ARG A 93 10.78 -3.33 -32.95
CA ARG A 93 11.47 -3.86 -34.12
C ARG A 93 10.55 -3.68 -35.33
N ARG A 94 10.41 -2.42 -35.76
CA ARG A 94 10.01 -2.10 -37.13
C ARG A 94 11.20 -1.37 -37.75
N ARG A 95 11.91 -2.10 -38.61
CA ARG A 95 12.60 -1.51 -39.74
C ARG A 95 11.55 -0.93 -40.67
#